data_AF-A0A0S4INH7-F1
#
_entry.id   AF-A0A0S4INH7-F1
#
_cell.length_a   1.000
_cell.length_b   1.000
_cell.length_c   1.000
_cell.angle_alpha   90.00
_cell.angle_beta   90.00
_cell.angle_gamma   90.00
#
_symmetry.space_group_name_H-M   'P 1'
#
loop_
_entity.id
_entity.type
_entity.pdbx_description
1 polymer ?
#
loop_
_entity_poly.entity_id
_entity_poly.type
_entity_poly.pdbx_seq_one_letter_code
_entity_poly.pdbx_strand_id
1 'polypeptide(L)'
;APGADGLALWYVAESYRQHGGNLFGNKPDFKGIGLLFDTYDNDGLRDNPSVSLVVNLDGSKTNWDHDRDFLGDATFRCNFDFRHSTVEDPVEAVLQYYNKRLTLKLRMARRGVDVNCGDTLLELPIGHYFGATASTGGMVDNHDIISIEVRGLGEDAVDHSTAVEHFDSDADQRDRGFWGPQERKNPRQR
;
A
#
# COMPACT_ATOMS: atom_id res chain seq x y z
N ALA A 1 19.87 5.49 -0.18
CA ALA A 1 19.83 4.81 -1.49
C ALA A 1 18.43 5.00 -2.07
N PRO A 2 18.27 4.98 -3.40
CA PRO A 2 16.94 4.83 -3.98
C PRO A 2 16.35 3.49 -3.51
N GLY A 3 15.07 3.48 -3.19
CA GLY A 3 14.33 2.30 -2.73
C GLY A 3 13.18 2.00 -3.69
N ALA A 4 12.67 0.78 -3.64
CA ALA A 4 11.67 0.28 -4.58
C ALA A 4 10.92 -0.95 -4.04
N ASP A 5 9.80 -1.35 -4.64
CA ASP A 5 8.98 -0.55 -5.57
C ASP A 5 7.96 0.27 -4.77
N GLY A 6 7.43 -0.33 -3.70
CA GLY A 6 6.55 0.32 -2.75
C GLY A 6 5.51 -0.64 -2.18
N LEU A 7 4.42 -0.08 -1.68
CA LEU A 7 3.30 -0.82 -1.13
C LEU A 7 1.96 -0.36 -1.70
N ALA A 8 0.92 -1.16 -1.51
CA ALA A 8 -0.43 -0.80 -1.88
C ALA A 8 -1.45 -1.20 -0.81
N LEU A 9 -2.47 -0.36 -0.63
CA LEU A 9 -3.65 -0.65 0.17
C LEU A 9 -4.84 -0.89 -0.77
N TRP A 10 -5.67 -1.87 -0.46
CA TRP A 10 -6.69 -2.39 -1.37
C TRP A 10 -8.06 -2.40 -0.71
N TYR A 11 -9.09 -2.15 -1.52
CA TYR A 11 -10.48 -2.52 -1.23
C TYR A 11 -11.03 -3.25 -2.46
N VAL A 12 -11.01 -4.59 -2.42
CA VAL A 12 -11.19 -5.45 -3.61
C VAL A 12 -12.12 -6.65 -3.39
N ALA A 13 -12.81 -7.08 -4.44
CA ALA A 13 -13.86 -8.11 -4.37
C ALA A 13 -13.35 -9.48 -3.91
N GLU A 14 -12.07 -9.77 -4.12
CA GLU A 14 -11.48 -11.08 -3.87
C GLU A 14 -10.35 -10.97 -2.83
N SER A 15 -10.47 -11.74 -1.74
CA SER A 15 -9.44 -11.89 -0.72
C SER A 15 -8.36 -12.87 -1.22
N TYR A 16 -7.44 -12.38 -2.05
CA TYR A 16 -6.35 -13.20 -2.58
C TYR A 16 -5.23 -13.44 -1.55
N ARG A 17 -5.48 -14.31 -0.57
CA ARG A 17 -4.41 -14.81 0.33
C ARG A 17 -3.34 -15.67 -0.39
N GLN A 18 -3.50 -15.97 -1.68
CA GLN A 18 -2.76 -17.05 -2.35
C GLN A 18 -2.18 -16.71 -3.74
N HIS A 19 -2.35 -15.49 -4.25
CA HIS A 19 -1.87 -15.17 -5.61
C HIS A 19 -1.25 -13.78 -5.64
N GLY A 20 0.09 -13.75 -5.75
CA GLY A 20 0.84 -12.54 -6.04
C GLY A 20 0.64 -12.07 -7.48
N GLY A 21 1.01 -10.82 -7.76
CA GLY A 21 1.04 -10.27 -9.11
C GLY A 21 2.02 -9.11 -9.21
N ASN A 22 2.15 -8.55 -10.40
CA ASN A 22 3.11 -7.48 -10.72
C ASN A 22 2.62 -6.07 -10.32
N LEU A 23 1.43 -5.94 -9.73
CA LEU A 23 0.92 -4.65 -9.27
C LEU A 23 1.08 -4.52 -7.76
N PHE A 24 2.28 -4.15 -7.32
CA PHE A 24 2.65 -4.06 -5.90
C PHE A 24 2.35 -5.35 -5.12
N GLY A 25 2.48 -6.51 -5.76
CA GLY A 25 2.17 -7.81 -5.16
C GLY A 25 0.72 -8.28 -5.35
N ASN A 26 -0.17 -7.47 -5.93
CA ASN A 26 -1.53 -7.88 -6.30
C ASN A 26 -1.65 -8.16 -7.81
N LYS A 27 -2.74 -8.85 -8.20
CA LYS A 27 -3.04 -9.09 -9.62
C LYS A 27 -3.46 -7.81 -10.32
N PRO A 28 -3.10 -7.63 -11.60
CA PRO A 28 -3.46 -6.43 -12.33
C PRO A 28 -4.96 -6.34 -12.64
N ASP A 29 -5.68 -7.46 -12.72
CA ASP A 29 -7.13 -7.54 -12.99
C ASP A 29 -8.00 -7.50 -11.72
N PHE A 30 -7.50 -6.86 -10.65
CA PHE A 30 -8.26 -6.70 -9.42
C PHE A 30 -9.61 -6.01 -9.67
N LYS A 31 -10.62 -6.36 -8.87
CA LYS A 31 -11.94 -5.72 -8.91
C LYS A 31 -12.13 -4.83 -7.70
N GLY A 32 -12.05 -3.51 -7.86
CA GLY A 32 -12.18 -2.54 -6.77
C GLY A 32 -11.25 -1.34 -6.92
N ILE A 33 -10.60 -0.94 -5.83
CA ILE A 33 -9.64 0.16 -5.81
C ILE A 33 -8.30 -0.24 -5.16
N GLY A 34 -7.23 0.42 -5.60
CA GLY A 34 -5.91 0.34 -5.01
C GLY A 34 -5.36 1.74 -4.72
N LEU A 35 -4.79 1.91 -3.54
CA LEU A 35 -3.99 3.07 -3.19
C LEU A 35 -2.51 2.66 -3.24
N LEU A 36 -1.81 3.12 -4.26
CA LEU A 36 -0.43 2.77 -4.55
C LEU A 36 0.50 3.80 -3.92
N PHE A 37 1.47 3.35 -3.15
CA PHE A 37 2.54 4.15 -2.57
C PHE A 37 3.81 3.80 -3.33
N ASP A 38 4.09 4.57 -4.36
CA ASP A 38 5.17 4.32 -5.31
C ASP A 38 6.44 5.08 -4.91
N THR A 39 7.52 4.34 -4.67
CA THR A 39 8.80 4.91 -4.22
C THR A 39 9.82 5.06 -5.32
N TYR A 40 9.67 4.30 -6.41
CA TYR A 40 10.69 4.20 -7.45
C TYR A 40 10.32 5.11 -8.61
N ASP A 41 11.27 5.89 -9.10
CA ASP A 41 11.07 6.84 -10.20
C ASP A 41 11.33 6.10 -11.52
N ASN A 42 10.27 5.52 -12.09
CA ASN A 42 10.36 4.73 -13.32
C ASN A 42 10.56 5.61 -14.56
N ASP A 43 9.93 6.78 -14.61
CA ASP A 43 9.98 7.70 -15.74
C ASP A 43 11.11 8.75 -15.70
N GLY A 44 11.77 8.90 -14.56
CA GLY A 44 12.88 9.82 -14.36
C GLY A 44 12.44 11.28 -14.19
N LEU A 45 11.16 11.54 -13.95
CA LEU A 45 10.62 12.89 -13.75
C LEU A 45 10.90 13.43 -12.34
N ARG A 46 11.43 12.60 -11.42
CA ARG A 46 11.79 12.96 -10.05
C ARG A 46 10.60 13.46 -9.24
N ASP A 47 9.46 12.85 -9.45
CA ASP A 47 8.22 13.15 -8.74
C ASP A 47 7.74 11.94 -7.91
N ASN A 48 8.68 11.09 -7.47
CA ASN A 48 8.50 10.06 -6.46
C ASN A 48 9.23 10.48 -5.15
N PRO A 49 8.78 10.03 -3.95
CA PRO A 49 7.67 9.12 -3.74
C PRO A 49 6.31 9.76 -4.05
N SER A 50 5.42 8.95 -4.62
CA SER A 50 4.08 9.39 -5.02
C SER A 50 3.02 8.44 -4.48
N VAL A 51 1.83 8.99 -4.27
CA VAL A 51 0.67 8.24 -3.82
C VAL A 51 -0.46 8.42 -4.81
N SER A 52 -0.96 7.30 -5.35
CA SER A 52 -1.90 7.27 -6.47
C SER A 52 -3.11 6.39 -6.17
N LEU A 53 -4.31 6.85 -6.50
CA LEU A 53 -5.51 6.01 -6.50
C LEU A 53 -5.71 5.40 -7.88
N VAL A 54 -5.80 4.07 -7.95
CA VAL A 54 -6.20 3.33 -9.15
C VAL A 54 -7.56 2.65 -8.94
N VAL A 55 -8.37 2.60 -10.00
CA VAL A 55 -9.74 2.10 -9.97
C VAL A 55 -9.92 1.07 -11.08
N ASN A 56 -10.44 -0.11 -10.74
CA ASN A 56 -10.75 -1.19 -11.69
C ASN A 56 -12.00 -1.92 -11.21
N LEU A 57 -13.18 -1.26 -11.29
CA LEU A 57 -14.40 -1.79 -10.66
C LEU A 57 -14.93 -3.06 -11.33
N ASP A 58 -14.69 -3.23 -12.63
CA ASP A 58 -15.14 -4.39 -13.40
C ASP A 58 -14.05 -5.47 -13.60
N GLY A 59 -12.80 -5.16 -13.23
CA GLY A 59 -11.65 -6.04 -13.40
C GLY A 59 -11.19 -6.18 -14.85
N SER A 60 -11.62 -5.28 -15.74
CA SER A 60 -11.30 -5.36 -17.17
C SER A 60 -9.86 -4.92 -17.48
N LYS A 61 -9.28 -4.04 -16.66
CA LYS A 61 -7.92 -3.54 -16.87
C LYS A 61 -6.90 -4.57 -16.37
N THR A 62 -6.00 -4.98 -17.24
CA THR A 62 -4.91 -5.94 -16.96
C THR A 62 -3.53 -5.37 -17.22
N ASN A 63 -3.44 -4.25 -17.94
CA ASN A 63 -2.19 -3.59 -18.30
C ASN A 63 -2.13 -2.22 -17.63
N TRP A 64 -1.16 -2.05 -16.74
CA TRP A 64 -0.93 -0.82 -16.00
C TRP A 64 0.38 -0.17 -16.43
N ASP A 65 0.41 1.15 -16.48
CA ASP A 65 1.54 1.94 -16.98
C ASP A 65 2.62 2.14 -15.91
N HIS A 66 3.26 1.03 -15.53
CA HIS A 66 4.35 1.00 -14.56
C HIS A 66 5.56 1.83 -15.00
N ASP A 67 5.84 1.88 -16.31
CA ASP A 67 6.99 2.61 -16.85
C ASP A 67 6.82 4.14 -16.75
N ARG A 68 5.60 4.62 -16.50
CA ARG A 68 5.27 6.03 -16.31
C ARG A 68 4.57 6.30 -14.99
N ASP A 69 4.94 5.56 -13.94
CA ASP A 69 4.50 5.81 -12.56
C ASP A 69 2.96 5.96 -12.45
N PHE A 70 2.22 5.19 -13.27
CA PHE A 70 0.76 5.19 -13.37
C PHE A 70 0.13 6.53 -13.75
N LEU A 71 0.87 7.49 -14.30
CA LEU A 71 0.37 8.84 -14.64
C LEU A 71 -0.88 8.83 -15.54
N GLY A 72 -1.00 7.85 -16.43
CA GLY A 72 -2.18 7.67 -17.30
C GLY A 72 -3.32 6.86 -16.69
N ASP A 73 -3.07 6.18 -15.59
CA ASP A 73 -3.99 5.20 -14.98
C ASP A 73 -4.58 5.68 -13.64
N ALA A 74 -3.90 6.61 -12.98
CA ALA A 74 -4.32 7.14 -11.69
C ALA A 74 -5.55 8.04 -11.82
N THR A 75 -6.56 7.80 -10.97
CA THR A 75 -7.71 8.70 -10.79
C THR A 75 -7.29 10.01 -10.12
N PHE A 76 -6.36 9.93 -9.17
CA PHE A 76 -5.61 11.07 -8.66
C PHE A 76 -4.22 10.61 -8.22
N ARG A 77 -3.29 11.55 -8.12
CA ARG A 77 -1.92 11.35 -7.66
C ARG A 77 -1.42 12.58 -6.91
N CYS A 78 -0.62 12.38 -5.88
CA CYS A 78 0.13 13.46 -5.24
C CYS A 78 1.55 13.00 -4.86
N ASN A 79 2.44 13.97 -4.73
CA ASN A 79 3.77 13.78 -4.17
C ASN A 79 3.70 13.84 -2.65
N PHE A 80 4.27 12.83 -1.98
CA PHE A 80 4.38 12.82 -0.53
C PHE A 80 5.59 11.98 -0.14
N ASP A 81 6.57 12.58 0.54
CA ASP A 81 7.74 11.83 0.99
C ASP A 81 7.40 10.99 2.22
N PHE A 82 7.02 9.73 1.98
CA PHE A 82 6.66 8.77 3.01
C PHE A 82 7.81 7.82 3.39
N ARG A 83 8.99 7.94 2.75
CA ARG A 83 10.15 7.10 3.06
C ARG A 83 10.86 7.58 4.31
N HIS A 84 11.54 6.66 4.99
CA HIS A 84 12.30 6.95 6.22
C HIS A 84 11.48 7.69 7.29
N SER A 85 10.18 7.40 7.38
CA SER A 85 9.39 7.73 8.55
C SER A 85 9.87 6.91 9.75
N THR A 86 9.64 7.42 10.96
CA THR A 86 10.05 6.74 12.19
C THR A 86 8.83 6.26 12.95
N VAL A 87 9.00 5.32 13.87
CA VAL A 87 7.90 4.82 14.71
C VAL A 87 7.27 5.95 15.53
N GLU A 88 8.04 6.99 15.85
CA GLU A 88 7.57 8.18 16.57
C GLU A 88 6.80 9.17 15.69
N ASP A 89 7.00 9.14 14.37
CA ASP A 89 6.32 9.98 13.38
C ASP A 89 5.97 9.17 12.13
N PRO A 90 5.02 8.21 12.25
CA PRO A 90 4.63 7.38 11.13
C PRO A 90 3.84 8.20 10.11
N VAL A 91 3.84 7.73 8.87
CA VAL A 91 2.95 8.27 7.84
C VAL A 91 1.55 7.73 8.09
N GLU A 92 0.58 8.62 8.27
CA GLU A 92 -0.82 8.25 8.36
C GLU A 92 -1.53 8.55 7.02
N ALA A 93 -2.13 7.53 6.42
CA ALA A 93 -2.99 7.66 5.26
C ALA A 93 -4.46 7.47 5.66
N VAL A 94 -5.25 8.53 5.53
CA VAL A 94 -6.68 8.54 5.86
C VAL A 94 -7.49 8.54 4.57
N LEU A 95 -7.94 7.35 4.16
CA LEU A 95 -8.86 7.16 3.05
C LEU A 95 -10.30 7.17 3.58
N GLN A 96 -11.08 8.16 3.18
CA GLN A 96 -12.45 8.34 3.65
C GLN A 96 -13.43 8.20 2.48
N TYR A 97 -14.42 7.31 2.62
CA TYR A 97 -15.52 7.16 1.68
C TYR A 97 -16.85 7.55 2.33
N TYR A 98 -17.45 8.66 1.89
CA TYR A 98 -18.73 9.14 2.43
C TYR A 98 -19.57 9.80 1.32
N ASN A 99 -20.86 9.47 1.24
CA ASN A 99 -21.77 10.00 0.22
C ASN A 99 -21.20 9.93 -1.22
N LYS A 100 -20.70 8.76 -1.62
CA LYS A 100 -20.08 8.50 -2.93
C LYS A 100 -18.84 9.34 -3.24
N ARG A 101 -18.25 9.96 -2.22
CA ARG A 101 -17.02 10.75 -2.35
C ARG A 101 -15.89 10.04 -1.62
N LEU A 102 -14.79 9.81 -2.33
CA LEU A 102 -13.57 9.21 -1.81
C LEU A 102 -12.51 10.31 -1.70
N THR A 103 -11.96 10.50 -0.50
CA THR A 103 -10.91 11.48 -0.24
C THR A 103 -9.72 10.83 0.43
N LEU A 104 -8.51 11.25 0.07
CA LEU A 104 -7.28 10.80 0.70
C LEU A 104 -6.54 11.98 1.33
N LYS A 105 -6.20 11.83 2.61
CA LYS A 105 -5.29 12.72 3.34
C LYS A 105 -4.06 11.95 3.78
N LEU A 106 -2.89 12.56 3.64
CA LEU A 106 -1.61 12.01 4.07
C LEU A 106 -1.01 12.96 5.10
N ARG A 107 -0.54 12.43 6.23
CA ARG A 107 0.06 13.27 7.27
C ARG A 107 1.26 12.63 7.97
N MET A 108 2.12 13.49 8.50
CA MET A 108 3.18 13.17 9.46
C MET A 108 3.07 14.18 10.60
N ALA A 109 2.55 13.74 11.74
CA ALA A 109 2.08 14.62 12.80
C ALA A 109 3.21 15.44 13.45
N ARG A 110 4.38 14.84 13.72
CA ARG A 110 5.49 15.55 14.35
C ARG A 110 6.17 16.53 13.41
N ARG A 111 6.29 16.17 12.12
CA ARG A 111 6.77 17.09 11.08
C ARG A 111 5.76 18.18 10.73
N GLY A 112 4.51 18.07 11.17
CA GLY A 112 3.45 19.04 10.88
C GLY A 112 3.08 19.10 9.40
N VAL A 113 3.25 17.98 8.69
CA VAL A 113 2.93 17.87 7.26
C VAL A 113 1.56 17.22 7.12
N ASP A 114 0.65 17.88 6.40
CA ASP A 114 -0.67 17.37 6.03
C ASP A 114 -0.96 17.75 4.57
N VAL A 115 -1.34 16.78 3.76
CA VAL A 115 -1.61 16.93 2.33
C VAL A 115 -2.95 16.29 2.00
N ASN A 116 -3.85 17.07 1.42
CA ASN A 116 -5.03 16.55 0.73
C ASN A 116 -4.58 16.00 -0.63
N CYS A 117 -4.36 14.70 -0.71
CA CYS A 117 -3.78 14.06 -1.88
C CYS A 117 -4.76 13.94 -3.04
N GLY A 118 -6.04 13.69 -2.73
CA GLY A 118 -7.03 13.45 -3.77
C GLY A 118 -8.47 13.45 -3.26
N ASP A 119 -9.37 13.70 -4.20
CA ASP A 119 -10.79 13.87 -3.97
C ASP A 119 -11.56 13.52 -5.25
N THR A 120 -12.40 12.48 -5.20
CA THR A 120 -13.13 12.03 -6.38
C THR A 120 -14.51 11.48 -6.01
N LEU A 121 -15.42 11.50 -6.98
CA LEU A 121 -16.71 10.82 -6.88
C LEU A 121 -16.56 9.40 -7.42
N LEU A 122 -16.98 8.41 -6.63
CA LEU A 122 -16.84 7.01 -6.96
C LEU A 122 -17.97 6.18 -6.32
N GLU A 123 -18.54 5.26 -7.08
CA GLU A 123 -19.50 4.28 -6.54
C GLU A 123 -18.75 2.99 -6.20
N LEU A 124 -18.46 2.79 -4.91
CA LEU A 124 -17.78 1.60 -4.43
C LEU A 124 -18.81 0.49 -4.15
N PRO A 125 -18.59 -0.74 -4.67
CA PRO A 125 -19.40 -1.87 -4.28
C PRO A 125 -19.23 -2.20 -2.79
N ILE A 126 -20.27 -2.78 -2.19
CA ILE A 126 -20.20 -3.30 -0.82
C ILE A 126 -19.65 -4.74 -0.80
N GLY A 127 -19.17 -5.19 0.36
CA GLY A 127 -18.75 -6.58 0.56
C GLY A 127 -17.38 -6.94 -0.04
N HIS A 128 -16.53 -5.94 -0.31
CA HIS A 128 -15.14 -6.17 -0.69
C HIS A 128 -14.24 -6.28 0.56
N TYR A 129 -13.02 -6.73 0.35
CA TYR A 129 -12.02 -6.96 1.37
C TYR A 129 -11.01 -5.82 1.41
N PHE A 130 -10.67 -5.38 2.62
CA PHE A 130 -9.49 -4.56 2.84
C PHE A 130 -8.25 -5.46 2.83
N GLY A 131 -7.19 -4.99 2.18
CA GLY A 131 -5.92 -5.71 2.12
C GLY A 131 -4.75 -4.78 1.91
N ALA A 132 -3.55 -5.31 2.10
CA ALA A 132 -2.31 -4.61 1.79
C ALA A 132 -1.32 -5.59 1.15
N THR A 133 -0.52 -5.08 0.23
CA THR A 133 0.55 -5.83 -0.43
C THR A 133 1.76 -4.91 -0.61
N ALA A 134 2.93 -5.50 -0.88
CA ALA A 134 4.11 -4.75 -1.24
C ALA A 134 4.92 -5.52 -2.29
N SER A 135 5.77 -4.81 -3.01
CA SER A 135 6.70 -5.37 -3.99
C SER A 135 8.07 -4.73 -3.86
N THR A 136 9.08 -5.50 -4.20
CA THR A 136 10.46 -5.03 -4.36
C THR A 136 10.98 -5.47 -5.72
N GLY A 137 11.80 -4.63 -6.34
CA GLY A 137 12.45 -4.91 -7.62
C GLY A 137 13.94 -5.17 -7.47
N GLY A 138 14.73 -4.60 -8.40
CA GLY A 138 16.20 -4.61 -8.31
C GLY A 138 16.74 -3.74 -7.17
N MET A 139 15.93 -2.80 -6.68
CA MET A 139 16.14 -2.08 -5.43
C MET A 139 15.08 -2.52 -4.42
N VAL A 140 15.37 -2.34 -3.13
CA VAL A 140 14.56 -2.87 -2.03
C VAL A 140 14.37 -1.81 -0.96
N ASP A 141 13.20 -1.80 -0.33
CA ASP A 141 12.89 -1.11 0.91
C ASP A 141 12.12 -2.06 1.84
N ASN A 142 12.13 -1.76 3.14
CA ASN A 142 11.21 -2.37 4.09
C ASN A 142 9.85 -1.67 4.00
N HIS A 143 8.78 -2.46 3.95
CA HIS A 143 7.40 -1.98 3.85
C HIS A 143 6.62 -2.42 5.08
N ASP A 144 6.66 -1.60 6.13
CA ASP A 144 6.03 -1.91 7.41
C ASP A 144 4.68 -1.19 7.55
N ILE A 145 3.61 -1.93 7.86
CA ILE A 145 2.31 -1.37 8.24
C ILE A 145 2.14 -1.56 9.74
N ILE A 146 2.14 -0.44 10.48
CA ILE A 146 2.04 -0.45 11.95
C ILE A 146 0.62 -0.83 12.40
N SER A 147 -0.39 -0.28 11.74
CA SER A 147 -1.79 -0.55 12.06
C SER A 147 -2.70 -0.22 10.88
N ILE A 148 -3.79 -0.97 10.75
CA ILE A 148 -4.92 -0.63 9.88
C ILE A 148 -6.14 -0.48 10.78
N GLU A 149 -6.76 0.70 10.74
CA GLU A 149 -7.99 0.97 11.46
C GLU A 149 -9.12 1.29 10.47
N VAL A 150 -10.23 0.56 10.57
CA VAL A 150 -11.41 0.75 9.72
C VAL A 150 -12.58 1.14 10.60
N ARG A 151 -13.21 2.27 10.30
CA ARG A 151 -14.36 2.80 11.04
C ARG A 151 -15.55 3.03 10.11
N GLY A 152 -16.75 2.73 10.60
CA GLY A 152 -17.98 3.20 9.97
C GLY A 152 -18.10 4.72 10.08
N LEU A 153 -18.77 5.34 9.11
CA LEU A 153 -19.08 6.78 9.11
C LEU A 153 -20.60 6.98 9.10
N GLY A 154 -21.10 7.96 9.84
CA GLY A 154 -22.52 8.29 9.95
C GLY A 154 -23.12 7.95 11.32
N GLU A 155 -24.39 8.32 11.52
CA GLU A 155 -25.09 8.16 12.81
C GLU A 155 -25.31 6.69 13.20
N ASP A 156 -25.41 5.80 12.21
CA ASP A 156 -25.60 4.35 12.40
C ASP A 156 -24.28 3.57 12.51
N ALA A 157 -23.14 4.27 12.56
CA ALA A 157 -21.83 3.63 12.69
C ALA A 157 -21.69 2.99 14.09
N VAL A 158 -22.05 1.72 14.20
CA VAL A 158 -21.77 0.92 15.40
C VAL A 158 -20.26 0.64 15.41
N ASP A 159 -19.58 1.11 16.46
CA ASP A 159 -18.17 0.79 16.71
C ASP A 159 -18.03 -0.71 17.00
N HIS A 160 -17.65 -1.45 15.97
CA HIS A 160 -17.18 -2.83 16.08
C HIS A 160 -15.65 -2.85 16.02
N SER A 161 -14.98 -2.09 16.87
CA SER A 161 -13.56 -2.28 17.14
C SER A 161 -13.34 -3.66 17.75
N THR A 162 -13.22 -4.67 16.90
CA THR A 162 -12.58 -5.93 17.26
C THR A 162 -11.13 -5.59 17.57
N ALA A 163 -10.67 -5.95 18.78
CA ALA A 163 -9.27 -5.79 19.17
C ALA A 163 -8.36 -6.28 18.04
N VAL A 164 -7.57 -5.36 17.48
CA VAL A 164 -6.54 -5.68 16.48
C VAL A 164 -5.63 -6.73 17.10
N GLU A 165 -5.47 -7.90 16.47
CA GLU A 165 -4.41 -8.81 16.88
C GLU A 165 -3.10 -8.06 16.77
N HIS A 166 -2.43 -7.88 17.91
CA HIS A 166 -1.21 -7.11 18.01
C HIS A 166 -0.18 -7.73 17.07
N PHE A 167 0.46 -6.92 16.24
CA PHE A 167 1.61 -7.36 15.46
C PHE A 167 2.67 -7.91 16.45
N ASP A 168 2.85 -9.23 16.47
CA ASP A 168 3.84 -9.89 17.33
C ASP A 168 5.24 -9.68 16.72
N SER A 169 5.89 -8.60 17.16
CA SER A 169 7.25 -8.26 16.75
C SER A 169 8.26 -9.37 17.03
N ASP A 170 8.02 -10.21 18.04
CA ASP A 170 8.91 -11.31 18.39
C ASP A 170 8.73 -12.49 17.43
N ALA A 171 7.49 -12.72 16.94
CA ALA A 171 7.23 -13.68 15.87
C ALA A 171 7.90 -13.25 14.55
N ASP A 172 7.77 -11.98 14.15
CA ASP A 172 8.40 -11.47 12.92
C ASP A 172 9.95 -11.52 13.01
N GLN A 173 10.54 -11.17 14.16
CA GLN A 173 11.99 -11.32 14.35
C GLN A 173 12.47 -12.76 14.27
N ARG A 174 11.69 -13.73 14.79
CA ARG A 174 12.02 -15.17 14.68
C ARG A 174 11.99 -15.64 13.23
N ASP A 175 10.99 -15.23 12.45
CA ASP A 175 10.88 -15.60 11.04
C ASP A 175 11.98 -14.96 10.18
N ARG A 176 12.33 -13.69 10.43
CA ARG A 176 13.47 -13.04 9.76
C ARG A 176 14.80 -13.75 10.05
N GLY A 177 14.98 -14.30 11.26
CA GLY A 177 16.14 -15.12 11.62
C GLY A 177 16.20 -16.46 10.89
N PHE A 178 15.04 -17.05 10.57
CA PHE A 178 14.94 -18.31 9.83
C PHE A 178 15.33 -18.17 8.35
N TRP A 179 15.08 -17.00 7.73
CA TRP A 179 15.45 -16.69 6.35
C TRP A 179 16.80 -15.98 6.18
N GLY A 180 17.58 -15.84 7.26
CA GLY A 180 18.94 -15.30 7.21
C GLY A 180 19.87 -16.12 6.30
N PRO A 181 21.01 -15.56 5.84
CA PRO A 181 21.87 -16.21 4.87
C PRO A 181 22.30 -17.60 5.35
N GLN A 182 21.84 -18.65 4.67
CA GLN A 182 22.38 -19.98 4.90
C GLN A 182 23.83 -19.98 4.44
N GLU A 183 24.76 -20.11 5.40
CA GLU A 183 26.17 -20.35 5.10
C GLU A 183 26.29 -21.54 4.13
N ARG A 184 26.68 -21.26 2.89
CA ARG A 184 27.03 -22.30 1.92
C ARG A 184 28.26 -23.03 2.46
N LYS A 185 28.04 -24.19 3.09
CA LYS A 185 29.12 -25.10 3.46
C LYS A 185 29.91 -25.48 2.22
N ASN A 186 31.18 -25.07 2.19
CA ASN A 186 32.10 -25.26 1.08
C ASN A 186 32.53 -26.74 1.04
N PRO A 187 32.19 -27.53 -0.01
CA PRO A 187 32.49 -28.95 -0.03
C PRO A 187 33.90 -29.18 -0.59
N ARG A 188 34.94 -28.94 0.22
CA ARG A 188 36.27 -29.50 -0.02
C ARG A 188 36.97 -29.79 1.30
N GLN A 189 36.98 -31.06 1.70
CA GLN A 189 38.11 -31.78 2.31
C GLN A 189 37.67 -33.19 2.75
N ARG A 190 38.01 -34.19 1.93
CA ARG A 190 38.57 -35.49 2.35
C ARG A 190 39.45 -36.00 1.22
#